data_AF-A0AA45WM29-F1
#
_entry.id   AF-A0AA45WM29-F1
#
_cell.length_a   1.000
_cell.length_b   1.000
_cell.length_c   1.000
_cell.angle_alpha   90.00
_cell.angle_beta   90.00
_cell.angle_gamma   90.00
#
_symmetry.space_group_name_H-M   'P 1'
#
loop_
_entity.id
_entity.type
_entity.pdbx_description
1 polymer ?
#
loop_
_entity_poly.entity_id
_entity_poly.type
_entity_poly.pdbx_seq_one_letter_code
_entity_poly.pdbx_strand_id
1 'polypeptide(L)'
;MEEKKNLRFEEIARELKPIDPDVSAAWRIVLIGLDTEMLTVRELKEVYECLKENVGRGFDEFDFDPHFPDGEIRVSLLDEEVFCSKELFIEHLGKVLHSYNESS
;
A
#
# COMPACT_ATOMS: atom_id res chain seq x y z
N MET A 1 -9.87 -4.98 21.30
CA MET A 1 -10.86 -4.24 20.46
C MET A 1 -10.26 -3.85 19.10
N GLU A 2 -8.92 -3.87 18.95
CA GLU A 2 -8.22 -3.67 17.67
C GLU A 2 -8.20 -4.92 16.76
N GLU A 3 -8.13 -6.15 17.30
CA GLU A 3 -8.18 -7.40 16.50
C GLU A 3 -9.39 -7.48 15.54
N LYS A 4 -10.59 -7.10 16.02
CA LYS A 4 -11.81 -7.08 15.20
C LYS A 4 -11.79 -6.03 14.09
N LYS A 5 -10.98 -4.98 14.23
CA LYS A 5 -10.83 -3.92 13.23
C LYS A 5 -9.88 -4.33 12.12
N ASN A 6 -8.79 -5.04 12.45
CA ASN A 6 -7.83 -5.55 11.45
C ASN A 6 -8.46 -6.61 10.54
N LEU A 7 -9.20 -7.57 11.09
CA LEU A 7 -9.89 -8.61 10.29
C LEU A 7 -10.80 -8.02 9.22
N ARG A 8 -11.51 -6.93 9.56
CA ARG A 8 -12.41 -6.25 8.62
C ARG A 8 -11.67 -5.51 7.50
N PHE A 9 -10.52 -4.93 7.80
CA PHE A 9 -9.69 -4.28 6.78
C PHE A 9 -9.18 -5.31 5.76
N GLU A 10 -8.70 -6.45 6.23
CA GLU A 10 -8.21 -7.54 5.37
C GLU A 10 -9.30 -8.12 4.46
N GLU A 11 -10.54 -8.27 4.96
CA GLU A 11 -11.68 -8.72 4.17
C GLU A 11 -11.94 -7.77 2.99
N ILE A 12 -12.06 -6.46 3.26
CA ILE A 12 -12.26 -5.42 2.25
C ILE A 12 -11.09 -5.41 1.24
N ALA A 13 -9.86 -5.49 1.76
CA ALA A 13 -8.65 -5.51 0.95
C ALA A 13 -8.56 -6.71 0.01
N ARG A 14 -9.07 -7.87 0.42
CA ARG A 14 -9.11 -9.08 -0.41
C ARG A 14 -10.22 -9.02 -1.45
N GLU A 15 -11.37 -8.42 -1.14
CA GLU A 15 -12.48 -8.25 -2.07
C GLU A 15 -12.17 -7.28 -3.22
N LEU A 16 -11.52 -6.16 -2.92
CA LEU A 16 -11.25 -5.09 -3.89
C LEU A 16 -10.08 -5.33 -4.84
N LYS A 17 -9.51 -6.55 -4.81
CA LYS A 17 -8.29 -7.01 -5.51
C LYS A 17 -7.90 -6.17 -6.75
N PRO A 18 -6.64 -5.68 -6.83
CA PRO A 18 -6.14 -4.92 -7.98
C PRO A 18 -6.27 -5.70 -9.30
N ILE A 19 -6.60 -4.99 -10.39
CA ILE A 19 -6.61 -5.53 -11.76
C ILE A 19 -5.18 -5.66 -12.29
N ASP A 20 -4.34 -4.66 -11.98
CA ASP A 20 -2.95 -4.63 -12.39
C ASP A 20 -2.15 -5.72 -11.65
N PRO A 21 -1.38 -6.58 -12.36
CA PRO A 21 -0.70 -7.72 -11.76
C PRO A 21 0.41 -7.31 -10.80
N ASP A 22 1.12 -6.22 -11.09
CA ASP A 22 2.24 -5.75 -10.28
C ASP A 22 1.71 -5.07 -9.01
N VAL A 23 0.64 -4.29 -9.12
CA VAL A 23 -0.09 -3.76 -7.95
C VAL A 23 -0.69 -4.91 -7.14
N SER A 24 -1.17 -5.99 -7.79
CA SER A 24 -1.69 -7.17 -7.09
C SER A 24 -0.60 -7.88 -6.29
N ALA A 25 0.61 -8.00 -6.85
CA ALA A 25 1.76 -8.58 -6.16
C ALA A 25 2.22 -7.70 -4.99
N ALA A 26 2.34 -6.38 -5.19
CA ALA A 26 2.64 -5.42 -4.13
C ALA A 26 1.59 -5.46 -3.01
N TRP A 27 0.31 -5.59 -3.36
CA TRP A 27 -0.78 -5.67 -2.38
C TRP A 27 -0.73 -6.95 -1.54
N ARG A 28 -0.28 -8.07 -2.11
CA ARG A 28 -0.05 -9.31 -1.33
C ARG A 28 1.00 -9.11 -0.26
N ILE A 29 2.09 -8.41 -0.58
CA ILE A 29 3.14 -8.09 0.39
C ILE A 29 2.56 -7.24 1.54
N VAL A 30 1.74 -6.24 1.23
CA VAL A 30 1.04 -5.43 2.24
C VAL A 30 0.16 -6.29 3.14
N LEU A 31 -0.63 -7.20 2.56
CA LEU A 31 -1.49 -8.12 3.31
C LEU A 31 -0.70 -9.05 4.23
N ILE A 32 0.46 -9.55 3.78
CA ILE A 32 1.36 -10.36 4.62
C ILE A 32 1.89 -9.50 5.78
N GLY A 33 2.27 -8.25 5.52
CA GLY A 33 2.72 -7.32 6.56
C GLY A 33 1.67 -7.06 7.64
N LEU A 34 0.39 -6.98 7.25
CA LEU A 34 -0.73 -6.86 8.18
C LEU A 34 -0.95 -8.14 9.00
N ASP A 35 -0.98 -9.30 8.35
CA ASP A 35 -1.19 -10.62 8.99
C ASP A 35 -0.08 -10.97 9.97
N THR A 36 1.15 -10.56 9.67
CA THR A 36 2.34 -10.76 10.53
C THR A 36 2.55 -9.65 11.55
N GLU A 37 1.64 -8.67 11.63
CA GLU A 37 1.72 -7.50 12.51
C GLU A 37 2.98 -6.63 12.30
N MET A 38 3.70 -6.80 11.18
CA MET A 38 4.83 -5.95 10.78
C MET A 38 4.39 -4.59 10.24
N LEU A 39 3.10 -4.47 9.90
CA LEU A 39 2.46 -3.26 9.41
C LEU A 39 1.07 -3.15 10.05
N THR A 40 0.63 -1.93 10.30
CA THR A 40 -0.69 -1.62 10.83
C THR A 40 -1.52 -0.80 9.84
N VAL A 41 -2.85 -0.84 10.00
CA VAL A 41 -3.77 0.01 9.20
C VAL A 41 -3.50 1.51 9.42
N ARG A 42 -2.97 1.90 10.58
CA ARG A 42 -2.57 3.29 10.83
C ARG A 42 -1.37 3.68 9.98
N GLU A 43 -0.33 2.85 9.95
CA GLU A 43 0.85 3.08 9.12
C GLU A 43 0.49 3.11 7.63
N LEU A 44 -0.44 2.26 7.18
CA LEU A 44 -0.97 2.34 5.81
C LEU A 44 -1.65 3.67 5.48
N LYS A 45 -2.35 4.29 6.44
CA LYS A 45 -2.94 5.63 6.26
C LYS A 45 -1.86 6.69 6.15
N GLU A 46 -0.83 6.61 6.97
CA GLU A 46 0.31 7.54 6.93
C GLU A 46 1.07 7.43 5.60
N VAL A 47 1.33 6.20 5.15
CA VAL A 47 1.93 5.92 3.83
C VAL A 47 1.05 6.47 2.71
N TYR A 48 -0.27 6.27 2.77
CA TYR A 48 -1.19 6.79 1.76
C TYR A 48 -1.15 8.32 1.64
N GLU A 49 -1.21 9.04 2.76
CA GLU A 49 -1.14 10.52 2.74
C GLU A 49 0.23 11.01 2.25
N CYS A 50 1.32 10.39 2.70
CA CYS A 50 2.67 10.69 2.20
C CYS A 50 2.78 10.47 0.69
N LEU A 51 2.28 9.34 0.19
CA LEU A 51 2.30 9.03 -1.23
C LEU A 51 1.47 10.03 -2.05
N LYS A 52 0.28 10.41 -1.56
CA LYS A 52 -0.59 11.40 -2.21
C LYS A 52 0.05 12.78 -2.35
N GLU A 53 0.69 13.27 -1.29
CA GLU A 53 1.34 14.59 -1.30
C GLU A 53 2.53 14.65 -2.27
N ASN A 54 3.05 13.50 -2.66
CA ASN A 54 4.22 13.35 -3.53
C ASN A 54 3.92 12.71 -4.89
N VAL A 55 2.65 12.53 -5.26
CA VAL A 55 2.28 12.08 -6.62
C VAL A 55 2.73 13.14 -7.63
N GLY A 56 3.68 12.77 -8.49
CA GLY A 56 4.23 13.65 -9.53
C GLY A 56 5.34 14.59 -9.07
N ARG A 57 5.81 14.48 -7.82
CA ARG A 57 7.06 15.09 -7.39
C ARG A 57 8.13 14.00 -7.33
N GLY A 58 9.21 14.16 -8.08
CA GLY A 58 10.44 13.42 -7.82
C GLY A 58 10.79 13.64 -6.36
N PHE A 59 10.81 12.58 -5.57
CA PHE A 59 11.10 12.65 -4.15
C PHE A 59 12.58 12.96 -3.99
N ASP A 60 12.94 14.07 -3.33
CA ASP A 60 14.35 14.41 -3.06
C ASP A 60 14.81 14.02 -1.65
N GLU A 61 13.96 13.53 -0.75
CA GLU A 61 14.41 13.20 0.62
C GLU A 61 13.71 11.95 1.17
N PHE A 62 14.30 10.78 0.86
CA PHE A 62 14.51 9.61 1.71
C PHE A 62 15.28 8.61 0.84
N ASP A 63 16.62 8.66 0.87
CA ASP A 63 17.56 7.80 0.12
C ASP A 63 17.11 7.43 -1.31
N PHE A 64 17.24 8.40 -2.23
CA PHE A 64 17.06 8.11 -3.65
C PHE A 64 18.32 7.44 -4.21
N ASP A 65 18.25 6.11 -4.35
CA ASP A 65 19.04 5.42 -5.35
C ASP A 65 18.56 5.92 -6.73
N PRO A 66 19.41 6.58 -7.54
CA PRO A 66 19.04 7.20 -8.81
C PRO A 66 18.62 6.20 -9.91
N HIS A 67 18.46 4.92 -9.59
CA HIS A 67 18.05 3.86 -10.53
C HIS A 67 16.54 3.59 -10.57
N PHE A 68 15.72 4.19 -9.70
CA PHE A 68 14.28 3.94 -9.72
C PHE A 68 13.59 4.78 -10.81
N PRO A 69 12.85 4.15 -11.75
CA PRO A 69 12.15 4.89 -12.80
C PRO A 69 11.05 5.77 -12.20
N ASP A 70 10.99 7.02 -12.68
CA ASP A 70 9.94 7.98 -12.31
C ASP A 70 8.56 7.35 -12.46
N GLY A 71 7.81 7.27 -11.35
CA GLY A 71 6.42 6.78 -11.35
C GLY A 71 6.21 5.36 -10.82
N GLU A 72 7.27 4.62 -10.47
CA GLU A 72 7.14 3.33 -9.79
C GLU A 72 7.28 3.46 -8.25
N ILE A 73 6.70 2.50 -7.54
CA ILE A 73 6.88 2.29 -6.11
C ILE A 73 7.44 0.89 -5.89
N ARG A 74 8.40 0.80 -4.99
CA ARG A 74 8.97 -0.45 -4.51
C ARG A 74 8.26 -0.87 -3.23
N VAL A 75 7.66 -2.04 -3.24
CA VAL A 75 7.04 -2.66 -2.07
C VAL A 75 7.85 -3.90 -1.73
N SER A 76 8.41 -3.93 -0.52
CA SER A 76 9.27 -5.01 -0.07
C SER A 76 8.93 -5.44 1.35
N LEU A 77 9.06 -6.73 1.61
CA LEU A 77 8.93 -7.32 2.93
C LEU A 77 9.77 -8.60 2.97
N LEU A 78 10.63 -8.72 3.99
CA LEU A 78 11.58 -9.84 4.11
C LEU A 78 12.46 -9.95 2.84
N ASP A 79 12.44 -11.10 2.17
CA ASP A 79 13.21 -11.39 0.95
C ASP A 79 12.41 -11.14 -0.35
N GLU A 80 11.16 -10.67 -0.25
CA GLU A 80 10.31 -10.36 -1.40
C GLU A 80 10.31 -8.86 -1.70
N GLU A 81 10.51 -8.52 -2.98
CA GLU A 81 10.43 -7.15 -3.49
C GLU A 81 9.66 -7.14 -4.81
N VAL A 82 8.74 -6.19 -4.93
CA VAL A 82 7.91 -5.96 -6.11
C VAL A 82 7.91 -4.49 -6.45
N PHE A 83 7.99 -4.18 -7.74
CA PHE A 83 7.83 -2.84 -8.29
C PHE A 83 6.48 -2.75 -8.97
N CYS A 84 5.76 -1.65 -8.76
CA CYS A 84 4.50 -1.40 -9.44
C CYS A 84 4.28 0.09 -9.67
N SER A 85 3.27 0.44 -10.47
CA SER A 85 2.91 1.85 -10.68
C SER A 85 2.50 2.52 -9.36
N LYS A 86 3.18 3.62 -9.02
CA LYS A 86 2.89 4.44 -7.84
C LYS A 86 1.46 4.98 -7.91
N GLU A 87 1.03 5.45 -9.07
CA GLU A 87 -0.31 6.00 -9.28
C GLU A 87 -1.39 4.92 -9.04
N LEU A 88 -1.25 3.76 -9.67
CA LEU A 88 -2.23 2.67 -9.54
C LEU A 88 -2.24 2.09 -8.12
N PHE A 89 -1.10 2.02 -7.45
CA PHE A 89 -1.01 1.60 -6.06
C PHE A 89 -1.74 2.58 -5.13
N ILE A 90 -1.53 3.89 -5.30
CA ILE A 90 -2.22 4.93 -4.52
C ILE A 90 -3.72 4.89 -4.76
N GLU A 91 -4.15 4.76 -6.02
CA GLU A 91 -5.57 4.63 -6.37
C GLU A 91 -6.20 3.43 -5.66
N HIS A 92 -5.53 2.28 -5.67
CA HIS A 92 -6.01 1.07 -5.02
C HIS A 92 -6.06 1.22 -3.49
N LEU A 93 -4.97 1.68 -2.86
CA LEU A 93 -4.90 1.89 -1.42
C LEU A 93 -5.98 2.88 -0.95
N GLY A 94 -6.22 3.94 -1.72
CA GLY A 94 -7.29 4.91 -1.47
C GLY A 94 -8.68 4.27 -1.49
N LYS A 95 -8.97 3.39 -2.45
CA LYS A 95 -10.24 2.64 -2.51
C LYS A 95 -10.46 1.79 -1.26
N VAL A 96 -9.45 1.01 -0.86
CA VAL A 96 -9.53 0.13 0.32
C VAL A 96 -9.75 0.95 1.60
N LEU A 97 -8.95 2.02 1.79
CA LEU A 97 -9.06 2.88 2.97
C LEU A 97 -10.42 3.59 3.04
N HIS A 98 -10.96 4.03 1.90
CA HIS A 98 -12.28 4.64 1.84
C HIS A 98 -13.37 3.65 2.25
N SER A 99 -13.42 2.47 1.64
CA SER A 99 -14.40 1.43 1.97
C SER A 99 -14.32 0.99 3.43
N TYR A 100 -13.12 0.94 4.00
CA TYR A 100 -12.93 0.63 5.42
C TYR A 100 -13.48 1.71 6.36
N ASN A 101 -13.32 2.99 6.01
CA ASN A 101 -13.87 4.10 6.79
C ASN A 101 -15.39 4.21 6.67
N GLU A 102 -16.00 3.96 5.50
CA GLU A 102 -17.47 3.94 5.34
C GLU A 102 -18.13 2.77 6.07
N SER A 103 -17.37 1.69 6.22
CA SER A 103 -17.78 0.49 6.92
C SER A 103 -17.74 0.67 8.45
N SER A 104 -16.79 1.44 8.98
CA SER A 104 -16.49 1.56 10.43
C SER A 104 -17.44 2.46 11.19
#